data_AF-A0A1F3SX73-F1
#
_entry.id   AF-A0A1F3SX73-F1
#
_cell.length_a   1.000
_cell.length_b   1.000
_cell.length_c   1.000
_cell.angle_alpha   90.00
_cell.angle_beta   90.00
_cell.angle_gamma   90.00
#
_symmetry.space_group_name_H-M   'P 1'
#
loop_
_entity.id
_entity.type
_entity.pdbx_description
1 polymer ?
#
loop_
_entity_poly.entity_id
_entity_poly.type
_entity_poly.pdbx_seq_one_letter_code
_entity_poly.pdbx_strand_id
1 'polypeptide(L)'
;MIGVVKMFASLSQSQPAIDIGLDTPFELEYDDRTMIKSALQLILIGTFFCGNALGFSGKAASSSSAERAWVMIPDGSKQCGFESGIEIKSSEVILKKAGIRVEKTQKSTDGMMHIQMCGAPTGAVHGFLIDKSQVAEAEKLGFTPAPDGFPFQ
;
A
#
# COMPACT_ATOMS: atom_id res chain seq x y z
N MET A 1 43.02 41.07 1.88
CA MET A 1 44.21 40.40 1.34
C MET A 1 43.81 38.94 1.14
N ILE A 2 43.39 38.53 -0.06
CA ILE A 2 44.24 37.96 -1.14
C ILE A 2 44.98 36.71 -0.59
N GLY A 3 44.80 35.49 -1.08
CA GLY A 3 44.15 35.09 -2.30
C GLY A 3 44.04 33.57 -2.46
N VAL A 4 43.32 33.24 -3.52
CA VAL A 4 43.06 31.94 -4.11
C VAL A 4 44.37 31.26 -4.54
N VAL A 5 44.56 29.98 -4.20
CA VAL A 5 45.46 29.10 -4.97
C VAL A 5 44.70 27.87 -5.43
N LYS A 6 44.74 27.76 -6.74
CA LYS A 6 44.11 26.85 -7.67
C LYS A 6 45.08 25.69 -7.88
N MET A 7 44.66 24.45 -7.68
CA MET A 7 45.34 23.29 -8.26
C MET A 7 44.31 22.41 -8.96
N PHE A 8 44.20 22.66 -10.26
CA PHE A 8 43.63 21.80 -11.28
C PHE A 8 44.80 21.13 -12.00
N ALA A 9 44.80 19.79 -12.10
CA ALA A 9 45.41 19.00 -13.18
C ALA A 9 45.17 17.51 -12.88
N SER A 10 44.28 16.84 -13.64
CA SER A 10 44.62 15.86 -14.69
C SER A 10 45.00 14.49 -14.11
N LEU A 11 44.40 13.34 -14.46
CA LEU A 11 43.87 12.86 -15.75
C LEU A 11 43.11 11.53 -15.54
N SER A 12 42.38 11.12 -16.58
CA SER A 12 42.00 9.74 -16.95
C SER A 12 40.62 9.26 -16.50
N GLN A 13 39.54 9.59 -17.22
CA GLN A 13 39.01 8.87 -18.41
C GLN A 13 38.75 7.37 -18.21
N SER A 14 37.47 7.04 -17.96
CA SER A 14 36.78 5.91 -18.61
C SER A 14 35.25 6.04 -18.37
N GLN A 15 34.55 6.65 -19.33
CA GLN A 15 33.09 6.56 -19.45
C GLN A 15 32.78 5.43 -20.44
N PRO A 16 31.75 4.61 -20.16
CA PRO A 16 30.81 4.25 -21.21
C PRO A 16 29.49 4.99 -20.98
N ALA A 17 29.13 5.79 -21.98
CA ALA A 17 27.83 6.42 -22.12
C ALA A 17 26.73 5.36 -22.18
N ILE A 18 25.72 5.53 -21.33
CA ILE A 18 24.39 4.99 -21.58
C ILE A 18 23.46 6.19 -21.51
N ASP A 19 22.88 6.48 -22.66
CA ASP A 19 21.89 7.51 -22.94
C ASP A 19 20.78 7.52 -21.87
N ILE A 20 20.74 8.59 -21.10
CA ILE A 20 19.60 8.91 -20.25
C ILE A 20 18.71 9.81 -21.09
N GLY A 21 17.74 9.20 -21.75
CA GLY A 21 16.58 9.91 -22.30
C GLY A 21 15.78 10.53 -21.15
N LEU A 22 16.16 11.73 -20.76
CA LEU A 22 15.22 12.83 -20.52
C LEU A 22 14.38 12.90 -21.82
N ASP A 23 13.05 12.90 -21.87
CA ASP A 23 12.14 13.80 -21.20
C ASP A 23 10.74 13.16 -21.24
N THR A 24 10.02 13.12 -20.13
CA THR A 24 8.62 13.58 -20.08
C THR A 24 8.18 13.62 -18.63
N PRO A 25 7.76 14.79 -18.13
CA PRO A 25 7.07 14.88 -16.85
C PRO A 25 5.68 14.25 -17.02
N PHE A 26 5.45 13.08 -16.45
CA PHE A 26 4.08 12.60 -16.19
C PHE A 26 3.68 13.05 -14.77
N GLU A 27 3.67 14.38 -14.57
CA GLU A 27 2.70 14.98 -13.67
C GLU A 27 1.42 15.21 -14.49
N LEU A 28 0.46 14.31 -14.32
CA LEU A 28 -0.94 14.70 -14.36
C LEU A 28 -1.60 14.17 -13.10
N GLU A 29 -1.42 14.98 -12.07
CA GLU A 29 -2.32 15.19 -10.96
C GLU A 29 -3.78 15.16 -11.46
N TYR A 30 -4.47 14.04 -11.20
CA TYR A 30 -5.89 13.88 -11.48
C TYR A 30 -6.66 14.31 -10.22
N ASP A 31 -6.91 15.62 -10.11
CA ASP A 31 -7.70 16.25 -9.04
C ASP A 31 -9.21 16.03 -9.30
N ASP A 32 -9.79 15.10 -8.55
CA ASP A 32 -11.18 14.63 -8.64
C ASP A 32 -12.18 15.57 -7.91
N ARG A 33 -11.99 16.90 -7.99
CA ARG A 33 -12.90 17.90 -7.39
C ARG A 33 -13.59 18.83 -8.39
N THR A 34 -13.39 18.64 -9.69
CA THR A 34 -13.85 19.61 -10.71
C THR A 34 -14.84 19.09 -11.75
N MET A 35 -15.40 17.87 -11.61
CA MET A 35 -16.41 17.34 -12.54
C MET A 35 -17.86 17.36 -12.01
N ILE A 36 -18.10 17.72 -10.75
CA ILE A 36 -19.44 17.66 -10.14
C ILE A 36 -20.25 18.97 -10.34
N LYS A 37 -19.63 20.06 -10.79
CA LYS A 37 -20.29 21.38 -10.85
C LYS A 37 -20.92 21.74 -12.19
N SER A 38 -20.55 21.07 -13.29
CA SER A 38 -21.07 21.40 -14.64
C SER A 38 -22.28 20.58 -15.08
N ALA A 39 -22.62 19.50 -14.37
CA ALA A 39 -23.85 18.72 -14.63
C ALA A 39 -25.09 19.25 -13.88
N LEU A 40 -24.93 20.24 -12.99
CA LEU A 40 -26.01 20.74 -12.13
C LEU A 40 -26.89 21.83 -12.78
N GLN A 41 -26.55 22.33 -13.98
CA GLN A 41 -27.27 23.46 -14.58
C GLN A 41 -28.38 23.08 -15.58
N LEU A 42 -28.69 21.80 -15.82
CA LEU A 42 -29.70 21.40 -16.81
C LEU A 42 -30.93 20.66 -16.23
N ILE A 43 -31.16 20.64 -14.92
CA ILE A 43 -32.31 19.92 -14.30
C ILE A 43 -33.45 20.89 -13.86
N LEU A 44 -33.32 22.21 -14.05
CA LEU A 44 -34.33 23.17 -13.59
C LEU A 44 -35.47 23.50 -14.57
N ILE A 45 -35.53 22.86 -15.74
CA ILE A 45 -36.61 23.11 -16.72
C ILE A 45 -37.26 21.78 -17.12
N GLY A 46 -38.16 21.28 -16.27
CA GLY A 46 -38.87 20.03 -16.54
C GLY A 46 -39.84 19.64 -15.43
N THR A 47 -40.84 20.49 -15.19
CA THR A 47 -42.23 20.16 -14.78
C THR A 47 -42.44 18.84 -14.01
N PHE A 48 -42.90 18.85 -12.75
CA PHE A 48 -44.26 19.23 -12.38
C PHE A 48 -45.32 18.53 -13.25
N PHE A 49 -45.52 17.22 -13.09
CA PHE A 49 -46.85 16.57 -13.14
C PHE A 49 -46.77 15.09 -12.68
N CYS A 50 -47.80 14.65 -11.92
CA CYS A 50 -47.96 13.36 -11.22
C CYS A 50 -47.02 13.13 -10.02
N GLY A 51 -47.43 13.13 -8.75
CA GLY A 51 -48.77 12.93 -8.21
C GLY A 51 -49.21 11.46 -8.25
N ASN A 52 -48.56 10.55 -7.52
CA ASN A 52 -49.21 9.57 -6.64
C ASN A 52 -48.25 8.64 -5.88
N ALA A 53 -48.66 8.35 -4.65
CA ALA A 53 -48.48 7.11 -3.87
C ALA A 53 -47.07 6.49 -3.68
N LEU A 54 -46.64 6.54 -2.42
CA LEU A 54 -46.08 5.41 -1.64
C LEU A 54 -45.06 4.52 -2.35
N GLY A 55 -43.79 4.86 -2.16
CA GLY A 55 -42.67 3.98 -2.42
C GLY A 55 -41.47 4.35 -1.57
N PHE A 56 -41.59 4.26 -0.24
CA PHE A 56 -40.41 4.15 0.62
C PHE A 56 -39.77 2.79 0.33
N SER A 57 -38.99 2.76 -0.74
CA SER A 57 -38.15 1.63 -1.09
C SER A 57 -37.11 1.53 0.01
N GLY A 58 -37.42 0.68 1.00
CA GLY A 58 -36.47 0.28 2.01
C GLY A 58 -35.23 -0.22 1.29
N LYS A 59 -34.17 0.59 1.32
CA LYS A 59 -32.84 0.17 0.94
C LYS A 59 -32.51 -0.98 1.86
N ALA A 60 -32.70 -2.20 1.35
CA ALA A 60 -32.28 -3.41 2.02
C ALA A 60 -30.84 -3.15 2.44
N ALA A 61 -30.62 -3.10 3.76
CA ALA A 61 -29.30 -3.13 4.32
C ALA A 61 -28.73 -4.48 3.87
N SER A 62 -28.14 -4.48 2.68
CA SER A 62 -27.10 -5.43 2.33
C SER A 62 -26.19 -5.38 3.54
N SER A 63 -26.18 -6.46 4.30
CA SER A 63 -25.09 -6.73 5.20
C SER A 63 -23.88 -6.70 4.29
N SER A 64 -23.22 -5.55 4.19
CA SER A 64 -21.96 -5.40 3.49
C SER A 64 -21.03 -6.25 4.33
N SER A 65 -20.99 -7.54 3.99
CA SER A 65 -20.01 -8.48 4.47
C SER A 65 -18.71 -7.84 4.07
N ALA A 66 -18.11 -7.11 5.02
CA ALA A 66 -16.93 -6.30 4.80
C ALA A 66 -15.95 -7.16 4.04
N GLU A 67 -15.63 -6.75 2.83
CA GLU A 67 -14.68 -7.49 2.01
C GLU A 67 -13.35 -7.36 2.73
N ARG A 68 -12.74 -8.50 3.07
CA ARG A 68 -11.54 -8.55 3.89
C ARG A 68 -10.39 -9.07 3.06
N ALA A 69 -9.22 -8.56 3.35
CA ALA A 69 -7.99 -8.99 2.72
C ALA A 69 -6.93 -9.25 3.80
N TRP A 70 -6.09 -10.23 3.54
CA TRP A 70 -4.89 -10.45 4.32
C TRP A 70 -3.77 -9.55 3.81
N VAL A 71 -3.06 -8.92 4.73
CA VAL A 71 -1.80 -8.24 4.47
C VAL A 71 -0.71 -8.87 5.32
N MET A 72 0.52 -8.89 4.81
CA MET A 72 1.65 -9.54 5.44
C MET A 72 2.88 -8.64 5.48
N ILE A 73 3.71 -8.82 6.51
CA ILE A 73 5.01 -8.17 6.65
C ILE A 73 6.04 -9.20 7.15
N PRO A 74 7.28 -9.23 6.64
CA PRO A 74 8.31 -10.13 7.16
C PRO A 74 8.59 -9.84 8.64
N ASP A 75 8.79 -10.89 9.43
CA ASP A 75 9.13 -10.73 10.85
C ASP A 75 10.59 -10.33 11.07
N GLY A 76 11.43 -10.45 10.04
CA GLY A 76 12.86 -10.13 10.08
C GLY A 76 13.73 -11.20 10.76
N SER A 77 13.17 -12.35 11.12
CA SER A 77 13.95 -13.43 11.73
C SER A 77 14.93 -14.07 10.75
N LYS A 78 16.04 -14.57 11.30
CA LYS A 78 17.13 -15.20 10.54
C LYS A 78 17.33 -16.66 10.93
N GLN A 79 17.73 -17.45 9.93
CA GLN A 79 18.09 -18.86 10.08
C GLN A 79 19.20 -19.05 11.12
N CYS A 80 19.18 -20.20 11.81
CA CYS A 80 20.10 -20.54 12.89
C CYS A 80 20.01 -19.66 14.16
N GLY A 81 18.94 -18.87 14.32
CA GLY A 81 18.66 -18.15 15.57
C GLY A 81 19.50 -16.88 15.81
N PHE A 82 20.11 -16.33 14.76
CA PHE A 82 20.86 -15.07 14.86
C PHE A 82 19.98 -13.87 15.18
N GLU A 83 18.72 -13.91 14.78
CA GLU A 83 17.74 -12.85 15.04
C GLU A 83 16.36 -13.49 15.16
N SER A 84 15.69 -13.29 16.29
CA SER A 84 14.39 -13.94 16.60
C SER A 84 13.19 -13.32 15.89
N GLY A 85 13.42 -12.26 15.10
CA GLY A 85 12.37 -11.46 14.49
C GLY A 85 11.65 -10.56 15.48
N ILE A 86 10.83 -9.68 14.94
CA ILE A 86 9.94 -8.77 15.66
C ILE A 86 8.75 -9.57 16.20
N GLU A 87 8.14 -9.14 17.31
CA GLU A 87 6.90 -9.75 17.79
C GLU A 87 5.70 -9.29 16.94
N ILE A 88 4.77 -10.20 16.65
CA ILE A 88 3.55 -9.91 15.87
C ILE A 88 2.76 -8.71 16.42
N LYS A 89 2.73 -8.52 17.74
CA LYS A 89 2.07 -7.38 18.38
C LYS A 89 2.71 -6.04 18.03
N SER A 90 4.02 -6.00 17.84
CA SER A 90 4.73 -4.78 17.45
C SER A 90 4.33 -4.35 16.03
N SER A 91 4.22 -5.31 15.10
CA SER A 91 3.69 -5.06 13.75
C SER A 91 2.21 -4.66 13.77
N GLU A 92 1.39 -5.28 14.63
CA GLU A 92 -0.02 -4.92 14.79
C GLU A 92 -0.20 -3.46 15.27
N VAL A 93 0.67 -3.01 16.17
CA VAL A 93 0.66 -1.62 16.67
C VAL A 93 0.91 -0.61 15.55
N ILE A 94 1.72 -0.95 14.53
CA ILE A 94 1.96 -0.07 13.38
C ILE A 94 0.65 0.18 12.63
N LEU A 95 -0.10 -0.89 12.32
CA LEU A 95 -1.42 -0.80 11.66
C LEU A 95 -2.42 -0.01 12.51
N LYS A 96 -2.51 -0.32 13.81
CA LYS A 96 -3.43 0.37 14.72
C LYS A 96 -3.12 1.86 14.87
N LYS A 97 -1.84 2.25 14.89
CA LYS A 97 -1.42 3.66 14.95
C LYS A 97 -1.80 4.43 13.68
N ALA A 98 -1.90 3.76 12.54
CA ALA A 98 -2.42 4.32 11.29
C ALA A 98 -3.96 4.32 11.23
N GLY A 99 -4.67 3.85 12.27
CA GLY A 99 -6.14 3.78 12.27
C GLY A 99 -6.70 2.58 11.52
N ILE A 100 -5.85 1.63 11.11
CA ILE A 100 -6.27 0.40 10.43
C ILE A 100 -6.79 -0.59 11.48
N ARG A 101 -7.98 -1.15 11.24
CA ARG A 101 -8.60 -2.11 12.15
C ARG A 101 -8.17 -3.53 11.79
N VAL A 102 -7.44 -4.15 12.70
CA VAL A 102 -7.06 -5.57 12.60
C VAL A 102 -8.17 -6.45 13.19
N GLU A 103 -8.64 -7.41 12.40
CA GLU A 103 -9.64 -8.40 12.85
C GLU A 103 -9.01 -9.70 13.34
N LYS A 104 -7.97 -10.18 12.63
CA LYS A 104 -7.23 -11.39 12.98
C LYS A 104 -5.75 -11.19 12.76
N THR A 105 -4.96 -11.88 13.56
CA THR A 105 -3.50 -11.92 13.48
C THR A 105 -3.04 -13.35 13.36
N GLN A 106 -2.10 -13.65 12.46
CA GLN A 106 -1.53 -14.99 12.31
C GLN A 106 -0.06 -14.91 11.91
N LYS A 107 0.78 -15.73 12.56
CA LYS A 107 2.15 -15.97 12.08
C LYS A 107 2.12 -17.10 11.06
N SER A 108 2.78 -16.92 9.93
CA SER A 108 2.87 -17.90 8.84
C SER A 108 4.21 -17.72 8.12
N THR A 109 4.34 -18.29 6.92
CA THR A 109 5.48 -18.08 6.02
C THR A 109 5.03 -17.29 4.79
N ASP A 110 5.98 -16.78 4.00
CA ASP A 110 5.69 -16.11 2.72
C ASP A 110 5.38 -17.09 1.57
N GLY A 111 5.36 -18.40 1.84
CA GLY A 111 5.10 -19.46 0.86
C GLY A 111 6.25 -19.68 -0.12
N MET A 112 7.40 -19.01 0.06
CA MET A 112 8.56 -19.14 -0.81
C MET A 112 9.62 -20.05 -0.20
N MET A 113 10.42 -20.68 -1.07
CA MET A 113 11.59 -21.44 -0.65
C MET A 113 12.75 -20.48 -0.37
N HIS A 114 13.23 -20.48 0.87
CA HIS A 114 14.40 -19.70 1.28
C HIS A 114 15.68 -20.54 1.29
N ILE A 115 16.81 -19.87 1.07
CA ILE A 115 18.13 -20.50 1.15
C ILE A 115 18.42 -20.92 2.60
N GLN A 116 18.78 -22.20 2.78
CA GLN A 116 18.99 -22.81 4.09
C GLN A 116 20.43 -22.57 4.57
N MET A 117 20.80 -21.30 4.72
CA MET A 117 22.10 -20.88 5.25
C MET A 117 21.92 -20.04 6.50
N CYS A 118 22.83 -20.17 7.46
CA CYS A 118 22.79 -19.36 8.68
C CYS A 118 22.89 -17.86 8.33
N GLY A 119 22.03 -17.06 8.94
CA GLY A 119 21.94 -15.63 8.68
C GLY A 119 21.04 -15.22 7.50
N ALA A 120 20.55 -16.18 6.70
CA ALA A 120 19.53 -15.91 5.69
C ALA A 120 18.15 -15.63 6.34
N PRO A 121 17.24 -14.91 5.67
CA PRO A 121 15.87 -14.74 6.16
C PRO A 121 15.15 -16.09 6.28
N THR A 122 14.27 -16.21 7.26
CA THR A 122 13.51 -17.45 7.48
C THR A 122 12.31 -17.61 6.56
N GLY A 123 11.83 -16.51 5.98
CA GLY A 123 10.54 -16.46 5.30
C GLY A 123 9.35 -16.37 6.24
N ALA A 124 9.56 -16.20 7.55
CA ALA A 124 8.46 -16.00 8.49
C ALA A 124 7.83 -14.61 8.32
N VAL A 125 6.51 -14.57 8.34
CA VAL A 125 5.71 -13.35 8.16
C VAL A 125 4.64 -13.22 9.23
N HIS A 126 4.26 -11.97 9.48
CA HIS A 126 3.09 -11.62 10.26
C HIS A 126 1.95 -11.25 9.32
N GLY A 127 0.87 -12.03 9.37
CA GLY A 127 -0.37 -11.80 8.63
C GLY A 127 -1.42 -11.08 9.48
N PHE A 128 -2.11 -10.14 8.87
CA PHE A 128 -3.20 -9.37 9.47
C PHE A 128 -4.42 -9.36 8.54
N LEU A 129 -5.57 -9.76 9.06
CA LEU A 129 -6.84 -9.65 8.35
C LEU A 129 -7.42 -8.26 8.60
N ILE A 130 -7.56 -7.49 7.54
CA ILE A 130 -8.05 -6.10 7.58
C ILE A 130 -9.19 -5.90 6.57
N ASP A 131 -9.88 -4.77 6.66
CA ASP A 131 -10.84 -4.37 5.63
C ASP A 131 -10.11 -4.07 4.32
N LYS A 132 -10.67 -4.56 3.20
CA LYS A 132 -10.06 -4.40 1.87
C LYS A 132 -9.87 -2.93 1.48
N SER A 133 -10.72 -2.02 1.98
CA SER A 133 -10.57 -0.58 1.75
C SER A 133 -9.31 0.02 2.38
N GLN A 134 -8.71 -0.66 3.37
CA GLN A 134 -7.53 -0.19 4.11
C GLN A 134 -6.21 -0.78 3.59
N VAL A 135 -6.24 -1.67 2.59
CA VAL A 135 -5.04 -2.33 2.05
C VAL A 135 -4.04 -1.31 1.51
N ALA A 136 -4.50 -0.32 0.75
CA ALA A 136 -3.62 0.72 0.20
C ALA A 136 -2.93 1.58 1.28
N GLU A 137 -3.53 1.69 2.48
CA GLU A 137 -2.90 2.38 3.61
C GLU A 137 -1.86 1.48 4.29
N ALA A 138 -2.15 0.18 4.42
CA ALA A 138 -1.19 -0.81 4.91
C ALA A 138 0.05 -0.91 4.00
N GLU A 139 -0.13 -0.82 2.68
CA GLU A 139 0.96 -0.83 1.70
C GLU A 139 1.94 0.33 1.90
N LYS A 140 1.43 1.53 2.21
CA LYS A 140 2.28 2.69 2.53
C LYS A 140 3.12 2.49 3.80
N LEU A 141 2.70 1.57 4.67
CA LEU A 141 3.42 1.19 5.89
C LEU A 141 4.41 0.02 5.66
N GLY A 142 4.51 -0.48 4.43
CA GLY A 142 5.40 -1.59 4.06
C GLY A 142 4.80 -2.99 4.20
N PHE A 143 3.46 -3.10 4.32
CA PHE A 143 2.77 -4.38 4.27
C PHE A 143 2.45 -4.75 2.82
N THR A 144 2.54 -6.03 2.48
CA THR A 144 2.20 -6.53 1.15
C THR A 144 0.88 -7.28 1.22
N PRO A 145 -0.05 -7.13 0.27
CA PRO A 145 -1.24 -7.98 0.19
C PRO A 145 -0.83 -9.45 0.04
N ALA A 146 -1.50 -10.33 0.79
CA ALA A 146 -1.18 -11.75 0.75
C ALA A 146 -1.78 -12.43 -0.49
N PRO A 147 -1.13 -13.47 -1.04
CA PRO A 147 -1.68 -14.26 -2.13
C PRO A 147 -2.89 -15.09 -1.69
N ASP A 148 -3.62 -15.62 -2.67
CA ASP A 148 -4.74 -16.53 -2.42
C ASP A 148 -4.28 -17.78 -1.63
N GLY A 149 -5.11 -18.21 -0.68
CA GLY A 149 -4.80 -19.37 0.17
C GLY A 149 -3.94 -19.05 1.40
N PHE A 150 -3.50 -17.81 1.58
CA PHE A 150 -2.92 -17.35 2.84
C PHE A 150 -3.97 -17.38 3.97
N PRO A 151 -3.64 -17.78 5.20
CA PRO A 151 -2.31 -18.18 5.69
C PRO A 151 -1.95 -19.63 5.41
N PHE A 152 -0.68 -19.87 5.07
CA PHE A 152 -0.14 -21.21 4.83
C PHE A 152 0.00 -21.97 6.17
N GLN A 153 -0.44 -23.23 6.18
CA GLN A 153 -0.39 -24.15 7.31
C GLN A 153 0.87 -25.01 7.29
#